data_AF-A0AAX0NBG1-F1
#
_entry.id   AF-A0AAX0NBG1-F1
#
_cell.length_a   1.000
_cell.length_b   1.000
_cell.length_c   1.000
_cell.angle_alpha   90.00
_cell.angle_beta   90.00
_cell.angle_gamma   90.00
#
_symmetry.space_group_name_H-M   'P 1'
#
loop_
_entity.id
_entity.type
_entity.pdbx_description
1 polymer ?
#
loop_
_entity_poly.entity_id
_entity_poly.type
_entity_poly.pdbx_seq_one_letter_code
_entity_poly.pdbx_strand_id
1 'polypeptide(L)'
;MKKLFILISNLLASLFFVWVFTIWTDTYVSYYYPNVVVRDSSPETTFQHVATRLEKLAEETDSFIAIQHQDPNSEGTPVFSYTTFGNGKLPDGLQEKNLEDAQSSSVETNYFVFDGNLDIHLLREELSQLGLTNMHLTIPSKLSTLMAIFSNGFQLISLLIFILTFGALTLISQIRQLRSSGIRLISGEKRWSIFLRPVGEDLKGIAVGFSLAGVLAILMQKILSLPTQSLMTIGEGLLSYNLILLSISLFFAQLFAVGIKKIHLMQIIKGQVPVRGIISLILIGQLLAIIIVTLGIGSSLKYSQAWQQHRIGQEAWSQERQLITLSISREGTSPGFDEQAQRKLRTWYQLMDLAVSEQKAFLSRHQLIDRTLQNGMASSKNFITSTEWHDYSPNGNVLIVTPQYLERQNIPVDTTIEQKMNHLDVGEFVL
;
A
#
# COMPACT_ATOMS: atom_id res chain seq x y z
N MET A 1 18.62 29.79 -1.53
CA MET A 1 17.22 29.34 -1.34
C MET A 1 16.91 28.10 -2.18
N LYS A 2 16.89 28.16 -3.52
CA LYS A 2 16.58 26.99 -4.37
C LYS A 2 17.48 25.76 -4.13
N LYS A 3 18.81 25.95 -4.07
CA LYS A 3 19.77 24.85 -3.79
C LYS A 3 19.53 24.19 -2.43
N LEU A 4 19.27 25.00 -1.41
CA LEU A 4 18.94 24.51 -0.06
C LEU A 4 17.62 23.73 -0.07
N PHE A 5 16.62 24.21 -0.80
CA PHE A 5 15.36 23.49 -0.96
C PHE A 5 15.58 22.11 -1.60
N ILE A 6 16.36 22.00 -2.68
CA ILE A 6 16.65 20.70 -3.33
C ILE A 6 17.27 19.71 -2.32
N LEU A 7 18.17 20.18 -1.45
CA LEU A 7 18.78 19.33 -0.42
C LEU A 7 17.75 18.89 0.62
N ILE A 8 17.02 19.84 1.21
CA ILE A 8 16.02 19.55 2.24
C ILE A 8 14.91 18.65 1.69
N SER A 9 14.45 18.92 0.47
CA SER A 9 13.36 18.16 -0.15
C SER A 9 13.78 16.72 -0.47
N ASN A 10 15.04 16.49 -0.88
CA ASN A 10 15.59 15.14 -1.05
C ASN A 10 15.70 14.39 0.28
N LEU A 11 16.15 15.05 1.34
CA LEU A 11 16.20 14.46 2.69
C LEU A 11 14.80 14.08 3.18
N LEU A 12 13.82 14.98 3.04
CA LEU A 12 12.43 14.72 3.41
C LEU A 12 11.80 13.63 2.55
N ALA A 13 12.06 13.61 1.25
CA ALA A 13 11.60 12.53 0.36
C ALA A 13 12.19 11.18 0.80
N SER A 14 13.46 11.13 1.17
CA SER A 14 14.09 9.92 1.70
C SER A 14 13.42 9.44 2.99
N LEU A 15 13.22 10.34 3.96
CA LEU A 15 12.53 10.00 5.21
C LEU A 15 11.11 9.53 4.98
N PHE A 16 10.41 10.18 4.05
CA PHE A 16 9.06 9.82 3.66
C PHE A 16 9.01 8.41 3.06
N PHE A 17 9.91 8.08 2.12
CA PHE A 17 9.96 6.73 1.55
C PHE A 17 10.26 5.68 2.62
N VAL A 18 11.24 5.94 3.49
CA VAL A 18 11.54 5.05 4.63
C VAL A 18 10.30 4.84 5.49
N TRP A 19 9.60 5.91 5.87
CA TRP A 19 8.38 5.84 6.68
C TRP A 19 7.26 5.03 6.02
N VAL A 20 7.00 5.24 4.73
CA VAL A 20 6.01 4.45 3.97
C VAL A 20 6.36 2.95 4.02
N PHE A 21 7.63 2.61 3.80
CA PHE A 21 8.04 1.21 3.81
C PHE A 21 8.00 0.57 5.19
N THR A 22 8.27 1.32 6.25
CA THR A 22 8.07 0.83 7.62
C THR A 22 6.60 0.50 7.90
N ILE A 23 5.65 1.29 7.39
CA ILE A 23 4.22 0.99 7.54
C ILE A 23 3.81 -0.24 6.75
N TRP A 24 4.42 -0.46 5.59
CA TRP A 24 4.09 -1.57 4.70
C TRP A 24 4.80 -2.88 5.06
N THR A 25 5.52 -2.92 6.19
CA THR A 25 6.31 -4.08 6.64
C THR A 25 5.44 -5.34 6.77
N ASP A 26 4.18 -5.22 7.17
CA ASP A 26 3.29 -6.39 7.31
C ASP A 26 2.84 -6.97 5.95
N THR A 27 2.78 -6.12 4.92
CA THR A 27 2.45 -6.52 3.53
C THR A 27 3.69 -6.73 2.67
N TYR A 28 4.87 -6.68 3.29
CA TYR A 28 6.15 -6.51 2.64
C TYR A 28 6.48 -7.61 1.63
N VAL A 29 6.16 -8.86 1.93
CA VAL A 29 6.60 -9.97 1.07
C VAL A 29 5.80 -10.00 -0.24
N SER A 30 4.50 -9.75 -0.19
CA SER A 30 3.59 -9.83 -1.35
C SER A 30 3.79 -8.72 -2.38
N TYR A 31 4.33 -7.56 -2.00
CA TYR A 31 4.59 -6.44 -2.92
C TYR A 31 5.98 -6.45 -3.56
N TYR A 32 6.86 -7.35 -3.11
CA TYR A 32 8.28 -7.33 -3.47
C TYR A 32 8.78 -8.63 -4.07
N TYR A 33 8.22 -9.76 -3.67
CA TYR A 33 8.61 -11.06 -4.20
C TYR A 33 7.52 -11.64 -5.11
N PRO A 34 7.90 -12.17 -6.29
CA PRO A 34 6.99 -12.95 -7.12
C PRO A 34 6.34 -14.05 -6.30
N ASN A 35 5.01 -14.18 -6.43
CA ASN A 35 4.28 -15.22 -5.71
C ASN A 35 3.12 -15.80 -6.49
N VAL A 36 2.80 -17.06 -6.16
CA VAL A 36 1.58 -17.75 -6.57
C VAL A 36 0.64 -17.80 -5.36
N VAL A 37 -0.50 -17.13 -5.49
CA VAL A 37 -1.56 -17.13 -4.49
C VAL A 37 -2.48 -18.30 -4.80
N VAL A 38 -2.42 -19.36 -3.99
CA VAL A 38 -3.30 -20.52 -4.09
C VAL A 38 -4.54 -20.28 -3.23
N ARG A 39 -5.71 -20.64 -3.76
CA ARG A 39 -7.02 -20.47 -3.09
C ARG A 39 -7.82 -21.75 -2.96
N ASP A 40 -7.38 -22.82 -3.58
CA ASP A 40 -8.10 -24.09 -3.58
C ASP A 40 -7.14 -25.25 -3.85
N SER A 41 -7.47 -26.44 -3.39
CA SER A 41 -6.64 -27.63 -3.48
C SER A 41 -7.46 -28.93 -3.56
N SER A 42 -6.95 -29.92 -4.29
CA SER A 42 -7.53 -31.27 -4.32
C SER A 42 -7.35 -31.96 -2.95
N PRO A 43 -8.29 -32.81 -2.48
CA PRO A 43 -8.21 -33.49 -1.19
C PRO A 43 -6.99 -34.41 -1.00
N GLU A 44 -6.43 -34.89 -2.10
CA GLU A 44 -5.25 -35.77 -2.09
C GLU A 44 -3.95 -34.97 -1.92
N THR A 45 -4.02 -33.64 -2.03
CA THR A 45 -2.86 -32.75 -1.91
C THR A 45 -2.44 -32.63 -0.46
N THR A 46 -1.28 -33.20 -0.13
CA THR A 46 -0.70 -33.09 1.20
C THR A 46 0.47 -32.12 1.21
N PHE A 47 0.68 -31.45 2.34
CA PHE A 47 1.82 -30.54 2.52
C PHE A 47 3.15 -31.24 2.21
N GLN A 48 3.32 -32.50 2.66
CA GLN A 48 4.54 -33.26 2.41
C GLN A 48 4.81 -33.49 0.92
N HIS A 49 3.77 -33.76 0.13
CA HIS A 49 3.92 -33.97 -1.31
C HIS A 49 4.35 -32.67 -2.01
N VAL A 50 3.73 -31.55 -1.64
CA VAL A 50 4.09 -30.22 -2.15
C VAL A 50 5.51 -29.84 -1.74
N ALA A 51 5.86 -29.99 -0.47
CA ALA A 51 7.19 -29.68 0.06
C ALA A 51 8.30 -30.48 -0.67
N THR A 52 8.09 -31.78 -0.89
CA THR A 52 9.05 -32.63 -1.61
C THR A 52 9.26 -32.16 -3.04
N ARG A 53 8.18 -31.77 -3.74
CA ARG A 53 8.31 -31.27 -5.12
C ARG A 53 8.98 -29.91 -5.16
N LEU A 54 8.68 -29.00 -4.22
CA LEU A 54 9.31 -27.69 -4.14
C LEU A 54 10.80 -27.77 -3.85
N GLU A 55 11.24 -28.67 -2.96
CA GLU A 55 12.68 -28.89 -2.71
C GLU A 55 13.39 -29.30 -3.99
N LYS A 56 12.83 -30.28 -4.71
CA LYS A 56 13.39 -30.73 -5.99
C LYS A 56 13.39 -29.61 -7.04
N LEU A 57 12.33 -28.81 -7.10
CA LEU A 57 12.22 -27.69 -8.04
C LEU A 57 13.26 -26.60 -7.73
N ALA A 58 13.47 -26.31 -6.45
CA ALA A 58 14.48 -25.37 -5.97
C ALA A 58 15.89 -25.81 -6.37
N GLU A 59 16.20 -27.10 -6.24
CA GLU A 59 17.47 -27.68 -6.72
C GLU A 59 17.60 -27.65 -8.26
N GLU A 60 16.54 -28.04 -8.99
CA GLU A 60 16.52 -28.08 -10.46
C GLU A 60 16.72 -26.69 -11.10
N THR A 61 16.26 -25.63 -10.42
CA THR A 61 16.26 -24.25 -10.94
C THR A 61 17.25 -23.33 -10.23
N ASP A 62 18.06 -23.85 -9.30
CA ASP A 62 18.96 -23.07 -8.43
C ASP A 62 18.25 -21.84 -7.85
N SER A 63 17.14 -22.09 -7.16
CA SER A 63 16.23 -21.06 -6.67
C SER A 63 15.87 -21.24 -5.21
N PHE A 64 15.51 -20.14 -4.57
CA PHE A 64 15.10 -20.09 -3.18
C PHE A 64 13.60 -19.83 -3.09
N ILE A 65 12.85 -20.85 -2.68
CA ILE A 65 11.39 -20.87 -2.66
C ILE A 65 10.92 -20.89 -1.20
N ALA A 66 9.76 -20.30 -0.90
CA ALA A 66 9.15 -20.45 0.40
C ALA A 66 7.63 -20.58 0.35
N ILE A 67 7.08 -21.36 1.29
CA ILE A 67 5.66 -21.43 1.59
C ILE A 67 5.38 -20.52 2.77
N GLN A 68 4.41 -19.62 2.64
CA GLN A 68 3.94 -18.80 3.76
C GLN A 68 2.93 -19.54 4.62
N HIS A 69 3.05 -19.37 5.92
CA HIS A 69 2.11 -19.85 6.94
C HIS A 69 1.54 -18.66 7.69
N GLN A 70 0.31 -18.82 8.17
CA GLN A 70 -0.36 -17.81 8.97
C GLN A 70 -0.92 -18.50 10.21
N ASP A 71 -0.24 -18.29 11.34
CA ASP A 71 -0.59 -18.87 12.62
C ASP A 71 -1.01 -17.74 13.59
N PRO A 72 -2.06 -17.93 14.42
CA PRO A 72 -2.40 -16.95 15.44
C PRO A 72 -1.34 -16.97 16.56
N ASN A 73 -0.94 -15.80 17.04
CA ASN A 73 -0.16 -15.70 18.28
C ASN A 73 -1.05 -15.81 19.53
N SER A 74 -0.42 -15.72 20.70
CA SER A 74 -1.09 -15.75 22.01
C SER A 74 -2.17 -14.68 22.19
N GLU A 75 -2.15 -13.61 21.40
CA GLU A 75 -3.12 -12.52 21.43
C GLU A 75 -4.19 -12.67 20.32
N GLY A 76 -4.17 -13.78 19.58
CA GLY A 76 -5.10 -14.05 18.48
C GLY A 76 -4.83 -13.23 17.21
N THR A 77 -3.69 -12.55 17.12
CA THR A 77 -3.29 -11.80 15.92
C THR A 77 -2.51 -12.70 14.96
N PRO A 78 -2.68 -12.54 13.64
CA PRO A 78 -1.99 -13.39 12.68
C PRO A 78 -0.49 -13.07 12.62
N VAL A 79 0.32 -14.12 12.74
CA VAL A 79 1.77 -14.05 12.55
C VAL A 79 2.13 -14.86 11.31
N PHE A 80 2.93 -14.24 10.44
CA PHE A 80 3.40 -14.88 9.22
C PHE A 80 4.76 -15.52 9.44
N SER A 81 4.87 -16.80 9.07
CA SER A 81 6.11 -17.55 9.08
C SER A 81 6.30 -18.27 7.75
N TYR A 82 7.51 -18.76 7.47
CA TYR A 82 7.87 -19.27 6.14
C TYR A 82 8.65 -20.58 6.26
N THR A 83 8.22 -21.60 5.53
CA THR A 83 9.04 -22.80 5.29
C THR A 83 9.81 -22.62 3.99
N THR A 84 11.10 -22.85 4.04
CA THR A 84 12.08 -22.52 3.00
C THR A 84 12.53 -23.78 2.24
N PHE A 85 12.89 -23.61 0.98
CA PHE A 85 13.36 -24.67 0.09
C PHE A 85 14.52 -24.16 -0.78
N GLY A 86 15.55 -24.99 -0.95
CA GLY A 86 16.77 -24.64 -1.70
C GLY A 86 17.83 -23.85 -0.91
N ASN A 87 18.92 -23.50 -1.59
CA ASN A 87 20.08 -22.85 -0.99
C ASN A 87 19.92 -21.33 -0.91
N GLY A 88 19.27 -20.83 0.16
CA GLY A 88 19.11 -19.41 0.40
C GLY A 88 18.85 -19.08 1.86
N LYS A 89 18.78 -17.78 2.17
CA LYS A 89 18.42 -17.29 3.51
C LYS A 89 17.22 -16.37 3.39
N LEU A 90 16.24 -16.54 4.27
CA LEU A 90 15.13 -15.61 4.39
C LEU A 90 15.64 -14.18 4.64
N PRO A 91 15.01 -13.17 3.99
CA PRO A 91 15.26 -11.77 4.30
C PRO A 91 15.12 -11.46 5.79
N ASP A 92 15.94 -10.55 6.29
CA ASP A 92 15.90 -10.13 7.69
C ASP A 92 14.50 -9.61 8.07
N GLY A 93 14.02 -10.03 9.23
CA GLY A 93 12.68 -9.68 9.74
C GLY A 93 11.57 -10.68 9.41
N LEU A 94 11.82 -11.68 8.54
CA LEU A 94 10.89 -12.79 8.33
C LEU A 94 11.19 -13.96 9.27
N GLN A 95 10.13 -14.63 9.73
CA GLN A 95 10.23 -15.78 10.65
C GLN A 95 10.25 -17.09 9.86
N GLU A 96 11.21 -17.95 10.18
CA GLU A 96 11.29 -19.30 9.61
C GLU A 96 10.45 -20.29 10.43
N LYS A 97 9.76 -21.20 9.74
CA LYS A 97 9.00 -22.30 10.33
C LYS A 97 9.61 -23.62 9.90
N ASN A 98 9.95 -24.46 10.87
CA ASN A 98 10.50 -25.78 10.62
C ASN A 98 9.53 -26.65 9.82
N LEU A 99 10.07 -27.53 8.98
CA LEU A 99 9.28 -28.42 8.14
C LEU A 99 8.37 -29.34 8.95
N GLU A 100 8.84 -29.84 10.11
CA GLU A 100 8.08 -30.72 11.01
C GLU A 100 6.82 -30.03 11.55
N ASP A 101 6.96 -28.78 11.99
CA ASP A 101 5.85 -27.96 12.50
C ASP A 101 4.89 -27.53 11.39
N ALA A 102 5.33 -27.55 10.13
CA ALA A 102 4.56 -27.15 8.97
C ALA A 102 3.72 -28.30 8.37
N GLN A 103 3.92 -29.56 8.78
CA GLN A 103 3.23 -30.72 8.18
C GLN A 103 1.70 -30.66 8.28
N SER A 104 1.18 -30.05 9.35
CA SER A 104 -0.25 -29.83 9.57
C SER A 104 -0.78 -28.53 8.96
N SER A 105 0.08 -27.74 8.32
CA SER A 105 -0.28 -26.45 7.77
C SER A 105 -1.00 -26.60 6.42
N SER A 106 -1.86 -25.64 6.13
CA SER A 106 -2.64 -25.61 4.89
C SER A 106 -1.74 -25.40 3.67
N VAL A 107 -2.07 -26.08 2.57
CA VAL A 107 -1.46 -25.84 1.25
C VAL A 107 -2.11 -24.69 0.50
N GLU A 108 -3.25 -24.18 0.97
CA GLU A 108 -4.00 -23.09 0.34
C GLU A 108 -3.46 -21.73 0.79
N THR A 109 -2.23 -21.43 0.37
CA THR A 109 -1.46 -20.28 0.82
C THR A 109 -0.68 -19.60 -0.30
N ASN A 110 0.21 -18.68 0.06
CA ASN A 110 1.09 -17.98 -0.87
C ASN A 110 2.44 -18.70 -0.97
N TYR A 111 2.88 -18.92 -2.21
CA TYR A 111 4.16 -19.52 -2.56
C TYR A 111 5.07 -18.46 -3.16
N PHE A 112 6.22 -18.21 -2.54
CA PHE A 112 7.13 -17.13 -2.88
C PHE A 112 8.39 -17.64 -3.56
N VAL A 113 8.87 -16.89 -4.55
CA VAL A 113 10.23 -17.04 -5.10
C VAL A 113 11.06 -15.86 -4.59
N PHE A 114 11.97 -16.15 -3.67
CA PHE A 114 12.81 -15.13 -3.03
C PHE A 114 14.08 -14.82 -3.83
N ASP A 115 14.67 -15.85 -4.46
CA ASP A 115 15.88 -15.70 -5.28
C ASP A 115 15.98 -16.84 -6.32
N GLY A 116 16.82 -16.66 -7.34
CA GLY A 116 17.14 -17.66 -8.37
C GLY A 116 16.49 -17.48 -9.73
N ASN A 117 16.55 -18.53 -10.55
CA ASN A 117 16.14 -18.54 -11.96
C ASN A 117 14.74 -19.14 -12.22
N LEU A 118 14.01 -19.52 -11.17
CA LEU A 118 12.67 -20.09 -11.29
C LEU A 118 11.68 -19.07 -11.87
N ASP A 119 11.11 -19.40 -13.02
CA ASP A 119 9.97 -18.66 -13.58
C ASP A 119 8.72 -18.93 -12.71
N ILE A 120 8.03 -17.86 -12.32
CA ILE A 120 6.78 -17.94 -11.56
C ILE A 120 5.68 -18.67 -12.33
N HIS A 121 5.72 -18.66 -13.67
CA HIS A 121 4.81 -19.42 -14.51
C HIS A 121 5.05 -20.93 -14.39
N LEU A 122 6.33 -21.34 -14.33
CA LEU A 122 6.71 -22.73 -14.09
C LEU A 122 6.28 -23.18 -12.69
N LEU A 123 6.50 -22.34 -11.67
CA LEU A 123 6.02 -22.63 -10.31
C LEU A 123 4.50 -22.87 -10.28
N ARG A 124 3.71 -22.05 -10.96
CA ARG A 124 2.26 -22.24 -11.06
C ARG A 124 1.89 -23.55 -11.77
N GLU A 125 2.61 -23.92 -12.81
CA GLU A 125 2.38 -25.17 -13.53
C GLU A 125 2.63 -26.38 -12.63
N GLU A 126 3.76 -26.39 -11.92
CA GLU A 126 4.12 -27.43 -10.95
C GLU A 126 3.08 -27.53 -9.82
N LEU A 127 2.66 -26.42 -9.24
CA LEU A 127 1.59 -26.39 -8.23
C LEU A 127 0.27 -26.92 -8.80
N SER A 128 -0.04 -26.62 -10.07
CA SER A 128 -1.24 -27.15 -10.74
C SER A 128 -1.19 -28.66 -10.92
N GLN A 129 -0.03 -29.23 -11.23
CA GLN A 129 0.14 -30.69 -11.37
C GLN A 129 -0.02 -31.41 -10.03
N LEU A 130 0.31 -30.73 -8.93
CA LEU A 130 0.12 -31.24 -7.55
C LEU A 130 -1.33 -31.16 -7.07
N GLY A 131 -2.27 -30.67 -7.89
CA GLY A 131 -3.69 -30.55 -7.52
C GLY A 131 -4.08 -29.23 -6.87
N LEU A 132 -3.20 -28.22 -6.86
CA LEU A 132 -3.54 -26.87 -6.40
C LEU A 132 -4.24 -26.10 -7.52
N THR A 133 -5.34 -25.43 -7.20
CA THR A 133 -6.18 -24.76 -8.20
C THR A 133 -6.56 -23.34 -7.77
N ASN A 134 -7.26 -22.62 -8.65
CA ASN A 134 -7.66 -21.23 -8.44
C ASN A 134 -6.49 -20.31 -8.04
N MET A 135 -5.42 -20.38 -8.84
CA MET A 135 -4.17 -19.69 -8.57
C MET A 135 -4.10 -18.33 -9.25
N HIS A 136 -3.67 -17.31 -8.51
CA HIS A 136 -3.37 -15.99 -9.04
C HIS A 136 -1.87 -15.70 -8.97
N LEU A 137 -1.31 -15.21 -10.07
CA LEU A 137 0.10 -14.82 -10.14
C LEU A 137 0.26 -13.37 -9.70
N THR A 138 1.19 -13.11 -8.80
CA THR A 138 1.59 -11.76 -8.41
C THR A 138 3.03 -11.56 -8.83
N ILE A 139 3.24 -10.73 -9.84
CA ILE A 139 4.57 -10.35 -10.31
C ILE A 139 4.77 -8.88 -9.92
N PRO A 140 5.54 -8.60 -8.85
CA PRO A 140 5.74 -7.24 -8.41
C PRO A 140 6.59 -6.49 -9.43
N SER A 141 6.08 -5.35 -9.90
CA SER A 141 6.89 -4.40 -10.65
C SER A 141 7.19 -3.20 -9.75
N LYS A 142 8.44 -2.78 -9.68
CA LYS A 142 8.84 -1.69 -8.78
C LYS A 142 8.13 -0.38 -9.11
N LEU A 143 7.86 -0.12 -10.39
CA LEU A 143 7.05 1.01 -10.84
C LEU A 143 5.59 0.89 -10.38
N SER A 144 4.96 -0.29 -10.48
CA SER A 144 3.61 -0.48 -9.96
C SER A 144 3.56 -0.33 -8.44
N THR A 145 4.58 -0.81 -7.73
CA THR A 145 4.68 -0.64 -6.27
C THR A 145 4.83 0.84 -5.90
N LEU A 146 5.66 1.61 -6.62
CA LEU A 146 5.73 3.06 -6.46
C LEU A 146 4.39 3.74 -6.75
N MET A 147 3.69 3.34 -7.82
CA MET A 147 2.37 3.88 -8.13
C MET A 147 1.33 3.54 -7.07
N ALA A 148 1.37 2.35 -6.49
CA ALA A 148 0.49 1.95 -5.38
C ALA A 148 0.77 2.75 -4.10
N ILE A 149 2.03 3.10 -3.83
CA ILE A 149 2.39 3.99 -2.71
C ILE A 149 1.76 5.36 -2.89
N PHE A 150 1.82 5.91 -4.10
CA PHE A 150 1.26 7.23 -4.42
C PHE A 150 -0.24 7.20 -4.77
N SER A 151 -0.88 6.03 -4.90
CA SER A 151 -2.34 5.96 -5.09
C SER A 151 -3.10 6.28 -3.81
N ASN A 152 -2.44 6.13 -2.65
CA ASN A 152 -2.98 6.60 -1.38
C ASN A 152 -2.93 8.14 -1.34
N GLY A 153 -4.09 8.78 -1.20
CA GLY A 153 -4.26 10.21 -1.51
C GLY A 153 -3.33 11.15 -0.74
N PHE A 154 -2.97 10.83 0.51
CA PHE A 154 -2.10 11.66 1.34
C PHE A 154 -0.65 11.71 0.83
N GLN A 155 -0.11 10.57 0.40
CA GLN A 155 1.23 10.42 -0.14
C GLN A 155 1.42 11.27 -1.41
N LEU A 156 0.42 11.26 -2.29
CA LEU A 156 0.42 12.06 -3.53
C LEU A 156 0.41 13.57 -3.24
N ILE A 157 -0.43 14.00 -2.30
CA ILE A 157 -0.55 15.42 -1.91
C ILE A 157 0.78 15.96 -1.38
N SER A 158 1.44 15.21 -0.50
CA SER A 158 2.78 15.56 0.02
C SER A 158 3.81 15.76 -1.11
N LEU A 159 3.85 14.82 -2.06
CA LEU A 159 4.74 14.90 -3.21
C LEU A 159 4.44 16.13 -4.08
N LEU A 160 3.16 16.40 -4.37
CA LEU A 160 2.73 17.56 -5.17
C LEU A 160 3.16 18.89 -4.54
N ILE A 161 3.12 19.02 -3.22
CA ILE A 161 3.57 20.23 -2.51
C ILE A 161 5.07 20.49 -2.76
N PHE A 162 5.92 19.46 -2.67
CA PHE A 162 7.35 19.62 -2.96
C PHE A 162 7.61 19.99 -4.42
N ILE A 163 6.89 19.35 -5.35
CA ILE A 163 6.97 19.61 -6.79
C ILE A 163 6.58 21.07 -7.10
N LEU A 164 5.47 21.55 -6.54
CA LEU A 164 5.01 22.93 -6.75
C LEU A 164 5.94 23.96 -6.12
N THR A 165 6.45 23.70 -4.92
CA THR A 165 7.40 24.59 -4.26
C THR A 165 8.68 24.71 -5.08
N PHE A 166 9.18 23.60 -5.63
CA PHE A 166 10.31 23.62 -6.55
C PHE A 166 10.00 24.41 -7.83
N GLY A 167 8.82 24.22 -8.41
CA GLY A 167 8.34 24.96 -9.57
C GLY A 167 8.32 26.47 -9.32
N ALA A 168 7.76 26.91 -8.19
CA ALA A 168 7.73 28.31 -7.77
C ALA A 168 9.14 28.88 -7.59
N LEU A 169 10.03 28.17 -6.91
CA LEU A 169 11.43 28.59 -6.73
C LEU A 169 12.19 28.65 -8.05
N THR A 170 11.90 27.74 -8.99
CA THR A 170 12.47 27.74 -10.34
C THR A 170 12.00 28.96 -11.11
N LEU A 171 10.71 29.26 -11.08
CA LEU A 171 10.13 30.45 -11.71
C LEU A 171 10.77 31.74 -11.15
N ILE A 172 10.81 31.90 -9.83
CA ILE A 172 11.42 33.06 -9.17
C ILE A 172 12.90 33.20 -9.55
N SER A 173 13.64 32.09 -9.57
CA SER A 173 15.06 32.10 -9.96
C SER A 173 15.25 32.54 -11.41
N GLN A 174 14.43 32.04 -12.34
CA GLN A 174 14.48 32.43 -13.74
C GLN A 174 14.15 33.91 -13.92
N ILE A 175 13.11 34.43 -13.23
CA ILE A 175 12.75 35.85 -13.25
C ILE A 175 13.89 36.73 -12.76
N ARG A 176 14.52 36.36 -11.63
CA ARG A 176 15.65 37.12 -11.07
C ARG A 176 16.84 37.16 -12.02
N GLN A 177 17.05 36.11 -12.81
CA GLN A 177 18.15 36.01 -13.76
C GLN A 177 17.87 36.66 -15.12
N LEU A 178 16.61 36.98 -15.45
CA LEU A 178 16.22 37.57 -16.74
C LEU A 178 17.08 38.77 -17.16
N ARG A 179 17.34 39.71 -16.24
CA ARG A 179 18.15 40.90 -16.53
C ARG A 179 19.58 40.53 -16.95
N SER A 180 20.21 39.62 -16.22
CA SER A 180 21.56 39.11 -16.52
C SER A 180 21.59 38.32 -17.83
N SER A 181 20.58 37.47 -18.04
CA SER A 181 20.38 36.71 -19.27
C SER A 181 20.20 37.61 -20.50
N GLY A 182 19.49 38.75 -20.36
CA GLY A 182 19.34 39.74 -21.42
C GLY A 182 20.66 40.43 -21.80
N ILE A 183 21.49 40.77 -20.81
CA ILE A 183 22.83 41.35 -21.04
C ILE A 183 23.73 40.36 -21.80
N ARG A 184 23.73 39.09 -21.38
CA ARG A 184 24.52 38.02 -22.02
C ARG A 184 24.07 37.69 -23.44
N LEU A 185 22.77 37.77 -23.69
CA LEU A 185 22.23 37.55 -25.03
C LEU A 185 22.71 38.63 -26.01
N ILE A 186 22.94 39.85 -25.54
CA ILE A 186 23.50 40.96 -26.33
C ILE A 186 25.01 40.82 -26.51
N SER A 187 25.72 40.26 -25.52
CA SER A 187 27.15 39.96 -25.64
C SER A 187 27.45 38.77 -26.56
N GLY A 188 26.46 38.24 -27.29
CA GLY A 188 26.64 37.19 -28.29
C GLY A 188 26.60 35.75 -27.75
N GLU A 189 26.25 35.54 -26.47
CA GLU A 189 26.09 34.18 -25.96
C GLU A 189 24.87 33.47 -26.59
N LYS A 190 25.02 32.17 -26.89
CA LYS A 190 23.93 31.36 -27.44
C LYS A 190 22.76 31.29 -26.44
N ARG A 191 21.57 31.67 -26.89
CA ARG A 191 20.33 31.70 -26.09
C ARG A 191 20.11 30.44 -25.24
N TRP A 192 20.21 29.25 -25.83
CA TRP A 192 20.02 27.99 -25.10
C TRP A 192 21.05 27.77 -23.99
N SER A 193 22.30 28.21 -24.18
CA SER A 193 23.35 28.11 -23.15
C SER A 193 23.01 28.95 -21.92
N ILE A 194 22.44 30.15 -22.13
CA ILE A 194 22.03 31.06 -21.07
C ILE A 194 20.92 30.44 -20.20
N PHE A 195 19.90 29.85 -20.82
CA PHE A 195 18.72 29.31 -20.11
C PHE A 195 18.89 27.88 -19.59
N LEU A 196 19.82 27.10 -20.13
CA LEU A 196 20.20 25.78 -19.61
C LEU A 196 21.21 25.87 -18.45
N ARG A 197 21.91 26.99 -18.29
CA ARG A 197 22.87 27.18 -17.18
C ARG A 197 22.24 26.97 -15.79
N PRO A 198 21.04 27.49 -15.49
CA PRO A 198 20.36 27.21 -14.22
C PRO A 198 19.98 25.73 -14.07
N VAL A 199 19.62 25.05 -15.16
CA VAL A 199 19.33 23.60 -15.15
C VAL A 199 20.60 22.82 -14.79
N GLY A 200 21.76 23.21 -15.32
CA GLY A 200 23.04 22.61 -14.95
C GLY A 200 23.39 22.81 -13.47
N GLU A 201 23.07 23.97 -12.90
CA GLU A 201 23.23 24.19 -11.45
C GLU A 201 22.24 23.37 -10.62
N ASP A 202 21.00 23.22 -11.09
CA ASP A 202 20.01 22.36 -10.44
C ASP A 202 20.43 20.90 -10.50
N LEU A 203 20.98 20.43 -11.61
CA LEU A 203 21.49 19.06 -11.77
C LEU A 203 22.59 18.74 -10.76
N LYS A 204 23.51 19.68 -10.52
CA LYS A 204 24.52 19.53 -9.46
C LYS A 204 23.87 19.45 -8.07
N GLY A 205 22.88 20.30 -7.80
CA GLY A 205 22.13 20.26 -6.55
C GLY A 205 21.38 18.94 -6.35
N ILE A 206 20.76 18.43 -7.41
CA ILE A 206 20.06 17.15 -7.46
C ILE A 206 21.04 16.00 -7.20
N ALA A 207 22.22 15.99 -7.84
CA ALA A 207 23.21 14.95 -7.62
C ALA A 207 23.69 14.88 -6.16
N VAL A 208 23.97 16.04 -5.55
CA VAL A 208 24.36 16.13 -4.13
C VAL A 208 23.21 15.72 -3.22
N GLY A 209 21.99 16.21 -3.49
CA GLY A 209 20.80 15.88 -2.72
C GLY A 209 20.44 14.40 -2.78
N PHE A 210 20.50 13.79 -3.97
CA PHE A 210 20.28 12.36 -4.18
C PHE A 210 21.31 11.51 -3.45
N SER A 211 22.59 11.90 -3.51
CA SER A 211 23.66 11.18 -2.79
C SER A 211 23.44 11.23 -1.28
N LEU A 212 23.10 12.40 -0.73
CA LEU A 212 22.86 12.57 0.69
C LEU A 212 21.60 11.81 1.16
N ALA A 213 20.54 11.84 0.36
CA ALA A 213 19.33 11.05 0.57
C ALA A 213 19.61 9.55 0.54
N GLY A 214 20.42 9.08 -0.42
CA GLY A 214 20.84 7.67 -0.50
C GLY A 214 21.60 7.22 0.75
N VAL A 215 22.55 8.03 1.24
CA VAL A 215 23.27 7.75 2.50
C VAL A 215 22.30 7.68 3.68
N LEU A 216 21.34 8.61 3.77
CA LEU A 216 20.32 8.59 4.81
C LEU A 216 19.44 7.33 4.74
N ALA A 217 19.01 6.92 3.55
CA ALA A 217 18.23 5.71 3.36
C ALA A 217 19.00 4.44 3.81
N ILE A 218 20.29 4.33 3.47
CA ILE A 218 21.15 3.21 3.91
C ILE A 218 21.29 3.20 5.45
N LEU A 219 21.50 4.37 6.07
CA LEU A 219 21.60 4.46 7.53
C LEU A 219 20.29 4.04 8.21
N MET A 220 19.15 4.54 7.71
CA MET A 220 17.84 4.20 8.25
C MET A 220 17.48 2.73 8.04
N GLN A 221 17.88 2.13 6.92
CA GLN A 221 17.70 0.71 6.67
C GLN A 221 18.34 -0.13 7.79
N LYS A 222 19.56 0.20 8.21
CA LYS A 222 20.27 -0.52 9.28
C LYS A 222 19.62 -0.33 10.65
N ILE A 223 19.06 0.85 10.93
CA ILE A 223 18.42 1.16 12.22
C ILE A 223 17.06 0.45 12.32
N LEU A 224 16.33 0.37 11.22
CA LEU A 224 14.95 -0.16 11.17
C LEU A 224 14.87 -1.61 10.68
N SER A 225 16.02 -2.26 10.43
CA SER A 225 16.11 -3.62 9.85
C SER A 225 15.26 -3.81 8.60
N LEU A 226 15.17 -2.78 7.74
CA LEU A 226 14.37 -2.86 6.52
C LEU A 226 15.04 -3.79 5.50
N PRO A 227 14.30 -4.67 4.82
CA PRO A 227 14.95 -5.64 3.94
C PRO A 227 15.52 -4.96 2.68
N THR A 228 16.61 -5.50 2.15
CA THR A 228 17.45 -4.86 1.12
C THR A 228 16.69 -4.49 -0.15
N GLN A 229 15.64 -5.24 -0.51
CA GLN A 229 14.78 -4.94 -1.65
C GLN A 229 14.06 -3.59 -1.50
N SER A 230 13.75 -3.17 -0.27
CA SER A 230 13.14 -1.85 -0.03
C SER A 230 14.08 -0.71 -0.41
N LEU A 231 15.39 -0.87 -0.21
CA LEU A 231 16.38 0.14 -0.57
C LEU A 231 16.43 0.41 -2.07
N MET A 232 16.29 -0.65 -2.89
CA MET A 232 16.21 -0.49 -4.34
C MET A 232 14.98 0.32 -4.75
N THR A 233 13.81 0.01 -4.17
CA THR A 233 12.57 0.75 -4.44
C THR A 233 12.62 2.19 -3.93
N ILE A 234 13.23 2.45 -2.76
CA ILE A 234 13.51 3.81 -2.27
C ILE A 234 14.39 4.56 -3.27
N GLY A 235 15.47 3.92 -3.76
CA GLY A 235 16.38 4.48 -4.75
C GLY A 235 15.65 4.86 -6.05
N GLU A 236 14.79 3.99 -6.54
CA GLU A 236 13.96 4.25 -7.74
C GLU A 236 12.92 5.36 -7.50
N GLY A 237 12.32 5.42 -6.30
CA GLY A 237 11.42 6.50 -5.90
C GLY A 237 12.12 7.86 -5.84
N LEU A 238 13.32 7.90 -5.25
CA LEU A 238 14.17 9.10 -5.21
C LEU A 238 14.63 9.50 -6.62
N LEU A 239 14.99 8.54 -7.47
CA LEU A 239 15.36 8.81 -8.86
C LEU A 239 14.18 9.42 -9.62
N SER A 240 13.01 8.81 -9.51
CA SER A 240 11.76 9.29 -10.14
C SER A 240 11.42 10.71 -9.69
N TYR A 241 11.52 10.98 -8.38
CA TYR A 241 11.33 12.31 -7.82
C TYR A 241 12.29 13.34 -8.43
N ASN A 242 13.59 13.02 -8.49
CA ASN A 242 14.59 13.92 -9.05
C ASN A 242 14.46 14.12 -10.56
N LEU A 243 14.02 13.11 -11.31
CA LEU A 243 13.68 13.23 -12.73
C LEU A 243 12.51 14.19 -12.96
N ILE A 244 11.49 14.19 -12.07
CA ILE A 244 10.39 15.16 -12.11
C ILE A 244 10.91 16.59 -11.85
N LEU A 245 11.77 16.78 -10.84
CA LEU A 245 12.38 18.09 -10.57
C LEU A 245 13.18 18.59 -11.77
N LEU A 246 13.99 17.72 -12.38
CA LEU A 246 14.78 18.05 -13.55
C LEU A 246 13.87 18.41 -14.74
N SER A 247 12.80 17.65 -14.95
CA SER A 247 11.81 17.90 -16.00
C SER A 247 11.14 19.27 -15.84
N ILE A 248 10.82 19.67 -14.61
CA ILE A 248 10.27 21.01 -14.31
C ILE A 248 11.29 22.11 -14.59
N SER A 249 12.56 21.90 -14.21
CA SER A 249 13.61 22.87 -14.50
C SER A 249 13.81 23.06 -16.01
N LEU A 250 13.82 21.95 -16.75
CA LEU A 250 13.88 21.96 -18.22
C LEU A 250 12.66 22.63 -18.85
N PHE A 251 11.45 22.33 -18.36
CA PHE A 251 10.21 22.96 -18.83
C PHE A 251 10.27 24.48 -18.70
N PHE A 252 10.68 25.00 -17.54
CA PHE A 252 10.83 26.44 -17.34
C PHE A 252 11.96 27.03 -18.20
N ALA A 253 13.10 26.35 -18.28
CA ALA A 253 14.19 26.78 -19.16
C ALA A 253 13.74 26.89 -20.61
N GLN A 254 12.94 25.94 -21.11
CA GLN A 254 12.33 25.99 -22.44
C GLN A 254 11.29 27.11 -22.57
N LEU A 255 10.44 27.32 -21.57
CA LEU A 255 9.41 28.37 -21.59
C LEU A 255 10.04 29.77 -21.72
N PHE A 256 11.05 30.09 -20.91
CA PHE A 256 11.82 31.33 -21.04
C PHE A 256 12.68 31.34 -22.32
N ALA A 257 13.26 30.18 -22.62
CA ALA A 257 13.79 29.67 -23.88
C ALA A 257 13.06 30.13 -25.13
N VAL A 258 11.73 30.14 -25.10
CA VAL A 258 10.88 30.51 -26.23
C VAL A 258 10.29 31.90 -26.04
N GLY A 259 9.88 32.24 -24.82
CA GLY A 259 9.20 33.49 -24.45
C GLY A 259 9.97 34.76 -24.81
N ILE A 260 11.29 34.77 -24.66
CA ILE A 260 12.14 35.92 -25.06
C ILE A 260 12.08 36.23 -26.57
N LYS A 261 11.69 35.27 -27.43
CA LYS A 261 11.59 35.47 -28.88
C LYS A 261 10.52 36.51 -29.21
N LYS A 262 9.50 36.62 -28.35
CA LYS A 262 8.31 37.44 -28.55
C LYS A 262 8.41 38.82 -27.90
N ILE A 263 9.46 39.09 -27.12
CA ILE A 263 9.60 40.33 -26.33
C ILE A 263 10.80 41.11 -26.88
N HIS A 264 10.66 42.44 -27.00
CA HIS A 264 11.78 43.28 -27.41
C HIS A 264 12.94 43.15 -26.42
N LEU A 265 14.12 42.82 -26.92
CA LEU A 265 15.36 42.63 -26.16
C LEU A 265 15.63 43.78 -25.16
N MET A 266 15.31 45.01 -25.58
CA MET A 266 15.46 46.24 -24.78
C MET A 266 14.56 46.27 -23.53
N GLN A 267 13.37 45.66 -23.57
CA GLN A 267 12.46 45.57 -22.42
C GLN A 267 12.99 44.57 -21.38
N ILE A 268 13.67 43.51 -21.84
CA ILE A 268 14.27 42.47 -20.99
C ILE A 268 15.45 43.04 -20.17
N ILE A 269 16.29 43.89 -20.78
CA ILE A 269 17.41 44.57 -20.10
C ILE A 269 16.93 45.53 -19.01
N LYS A 270 15.82 46.24 -19.25
CA LYS A 270 15.18 47.11 -18.27
C LYS A 270 14.49 46.34 -17.13
N GLY A 271 14.53 45.00 -17.17
CA GLY A 271 13.86 44.15 -16.19
C GLY A 271 12.33 44.15 -16.32
N GLN A 272 11.79 44.65 -17.45
CA GLN A 272 10.36 44.56 -17.73
C GLN A 272 10.04 43.11 -18.08
N VAL A 273 9.56 42.40 -17.07
CA VAL A 273 9.04 41.05 -17.17
C VAL A 273 7.82 41.06 -18.12
N PRO A 274 7.56 40.02 -18.92
CA PRO A 274 6.26 39.85 -19.58
C PRO A 274 5.15 39.67 -18.53
N VAL A 275 4.69 40.79 -17.99
CA VAL A 275 3.85 40.87 -16.78
C VAL A 275 2.61 39.99 -16.91
N ARG A 276 1.91 40.02 -18.05
CA ARG A 276 0.70 39.21 -18.28
C ARG A 276 0.96 37.70 -18.23
N GLY A 277 2.05 37.22 -18.82
CA GLY A 277 2.35 35.78 -18.88
C GLY A 277 2.80 35.23 -17.52
N ILE A 278 3.62 35.99 -16.78
CA ILE A 278 4.08 35.57 -15.46
C ILE A 278 2.98 35.68 -14.41
N ILE A 279 2.17 36.74 -14.44
CA ILE A 279 1.00 36.86 -13.55
C ILE A 279 0.02 35.70 -13.81
N SER A 280 -0.27 35.37 -15.07
CA SER A 280 -1.13 34.23 -15.40
C SER A 280 -0.59 32.91 -14.85
N LEU A 281 0.72 32.67 -14.99
CA LEU A 281 1.36 31.47 -14.45
C LEU A 281 1.34 31.42 -12.91
N ILE A 282 1.57 32.56 -12.25
CA ILE A 282 1.48 32.66 -10.78
C ILE A 282 0.05 32.37 -10.31
N LEU A 283 -0.96 32.95 -10.97
CA LEU A 283 -2.37 32.71 -10.65
C LEU A 283 -2.77 31.25 -10.86
N ILE A 284 -2.30 30.60 -11.93
CA ILE A 284 -2.53 29.16 -12.15
C ILE A 284 -1.87 28.33 -11.04
N GLY A 285 -0.64 28.67 -10.66
CA GLY A 285 0.06 27.99 -9.55
C GLY A 285 -0.64 28.16 -8.21
N GLN A 286 -1.17 29.36 -7.93
CA GLN A 286 -1.96 29.65 -6.72
C GLN A 286 -3.29 28.88 -6.71
N LEU A 287 -4.02 28.85 -7.84
CA LEU A 287 -5.25 28.07 -7.98
C LEU A 287 -4.99 26.58 -7.72
N LEU A 288 -3.91 26.04 -8.30
CA LEU A 288 -3.51 24.65 -8.10
C LEU A 288 -3.14 24.36 -6.64
N ALA A 289 -2.44 25.29 -5.97
CA ALA A 289 -2.13 25.16 -4.55
C ALA A 289 -3.39 25.15 -3.67
N ILE A 290 -4.37 26.01 -3.96
CA ILE A 290 -5.66 26.01 -3.25
C ILE A 290 -6.36 24.66 -3.42
N ILE A 291 -6.45 24.14 -4.66
CA ILE A 291 -7.08 22.84 -4.93
C ILE A 291 -6.40 21.73 -4.12
N ILE A 292 -5.07 21.68 -4.11
CA ILE A 292 -4.31 20.64 -3.38
C ILE A 292 -4.53 20.75 -1.88
N VAL A 293 -4.53 21.96 -1.30
CA VAL A 293 -4.79 22.17 0.13
C VAL A 293 -6.21 21.75 0.48
N THR A 294 -7.21 22.11 -0.33
CA THR A 294 -8.61 21.70 -0.12
C THR A 294 -8.77 20.18 -0.17
N LEU A 295 -8.15 19.50 -1.15
CA LEU A 295 -8.15 18.04 -1.22
C LEU A 295 -7.43 17.40 -0.01
N GLY A 296 -6.34 18.02 0.44
CA GLY A 296 -5.59 17.59 1.62
C GLY A 296 -6.41 17.65 2.91
N ILE A 297 -7.10 18.77 3.15
CA ILE A 297 -7.99 18.94 4.31
C ILE A 297 -9.13 17.92 4.27
N GLY A 298 -9.81 17.79 3.12
CA GLY A 298 -10.93 16.86 2.97
C GLY A 298 -10.52 15.41 3.22
N SER A 299 -9.33 15.01 2.75
CA SER A 299 -8.79 13.67 2.99
C SER A 299 -8.38 13.49 4.45
N SER A 300 -7.68 14.47 5.03
CA SER A 300 -7.21 14.43 6.42
C SER A 300 -8.34 14.31 7.42
N LEU A 301 -9.47 15.00 7.21
CA LEU A 301 -10.65 14.91 8.08
C LEU A 301 -11.24 13.49 8.08
N LYS A 302 -11.39 12.88 6.89
CA LYS A 302 -11.88 11.50 6.76
C LYS A 302 -10.96 10.50 7.45
N TYR A 303 -9.65 10.59 7.21
CA TYR A 303 -8.68 9.69 7.84
C TYR A 303 -8.59 9.90 9.35
N SER A 304 -8.69 11.15 9.83
CA SER A 304 -8.71 11.44 11.27
C SER A 304 -9.90 10.80 11.96
N GLN A 305 -11.08 10.84 11.34
CA GLN A 305 -12.29 10.20 11.89
C GLN A 305 -12.14 8.68 11.90
N ALA A 306 -11.67 8.09 10.80
CA ALA A 306 -11.41 6.64 10.72
C ALA A 306 -10.36 6.19 11.75
N TRP A 307 -9.28 6.96 11.91
CA TRP A 307 -8.24 6.71 12.90
C TRP A 307 -8.77 6.78 14.33
N GLN A 308 -9.59 7.77 14.64
CA GLN A 308 -10.23 7.90 15.94
C GLN A 308 -11.13 6.72 16.24
N GLN A 309 -11.93 6.27 15.26
CA GLN A 309 -12.80 5.12 15.40
C GLN A 309 -12.00 3.83 15.62
N HIS A 310 -10.91 3.65 14.88
CA HIS A 310 -10.00 2.51 15.06
C HIS A 310 -9.39 2.51 16.46
N ARG A 311 -8.95 3.66 16.96
CA ARG A 311 -8.38 3.77 18.31
C ARG A 311 -9.40 3.43 19.39
N ILE A 312 -10.64 3.93 19.27
CA ILE A 312 -11.74 3.59 20.20
C ILE A 312 -12.02 2.09 20.18
N GLY A 313 -12.10 1.49 18.98
CA GLY A 313 -12.31 0.04 18.84
C GLY A 313 -11.16 -0.78 19.44
N GLN A 314 -9.91 -0.36 19.22
CA GLN A 314 -8.74 -1.04 19.76
C GLN A 314 -8.66 -0.94 21.29
N GLU A 315 -9.01 0.21 21.86
CA GLU A 315 -9.12 0.39 23.30
C GLU A 315 -10.22 -0.49 23.91
N ALA A 316 -11.42 -0.51 23.31
CA ALA A 316 -12.51 -1.38 23.73
C ALA A 316 -12.12 -2.86 23.65
N TRP A 317 -11.50 -3.30 22.54
CA TRP A 317 -11.05 -4.68 22.38
C TRP A 317 -9.97 -5.07 23.39
N SER A 318 -9.07 -4.15 23.75
CA SER A 318 -8.01 -4.42 24.74
C SER A 318 -8.54 -4.70 26.16
N GLN A 319 -9.79 -4.30 26.44
CA GLN A 319 -10.47 -4.59 27.71
C GLN A 319 -11.01 -6.03 27.74
N GLU A 320 -11.28 -6.64 26.58
CA GLU A 320 -11.84 -7.99 26.43
C GLU A 320 -10.76 -9.08 26.33
N ARG A 321 -9.83 -9.13 27.30
CA ARG A 321 -8.65 -10.02 27.29
C ARG A 321 -8.95 -11.53 27.30
N GLN A 322 -10.19 -11.90 27.61
CA GLN A 322 -10.62 -13.29 27.67
C GLN A 322 -11.19 -13.80 26.34
N LEU A 323 -11.28 -12.93 25.33
CA LEU A 323 -11.83 -13.25 24.03
C LEU A 323 -10.73 -13.31 22.99
N ILE A 324 -10.88 -14.29 22.11
CA ILE A 324 -10.10 -14.39 20.88
C ILE A 324 -11.06 -14.39 19.70
N THR A 325 -10.69 -13.74 18.62
CA THR A 325 -11.44 -13.83 17.37
C THR A 325 -11.06 -15.12 16.66
N LEU A 326 -12.04 -15.99 16.45
CA LEU A 326 -11.88 -17.14 15.57
C LEU A 326 -12.56 -16.85 14.24
N SER A 327 -11.84 -17.04 13.16
CA SER A 327 -12.35 -16.88 11.80
C SER A 327 -11.90 -18.05 10.94
N ILE A 328 -12.61 -18.24 9.83
CA ILE A 328 -12.26 -19.26 8.85
C ILE A 328 -11.02 -18.76 8.08
N SER A 329 -9.99 -19.61 7.99
CA SER A 329 -8.81 -19.35 7.15
C SER A 329 -9.17 -19.43 5.66
N ARG A 330 -8.23 -19.07 4.78
CA ARG A 330 -8.43 -19.13 3.31
C ARG A 330 -9.00 -20.49 2.87
N GLU A 331 -8.57 -21.56 3.53
CA GLU A 331 -8.97 -22.94 3.27
C GLU A 331 -10.47 -23.24 3.44
N GLY A 332 -11.15 -22.55 4.35
CA GLY A 332 -12.60 -22.73 4.53
C GLY A 332 -13.43 -21.72 3.74
N THR A 333 -12.81 -20.91 2.88
CA THR A 333 -13.48 -19.89 2.03
C THR A 333 -13.39 -20.20 0.53
N SER A 334 -13.29 -21.48 0.16
CA SER A 334 -13.25 -21.86 -1.26
C SER A 334 -14.43 -21.23 -2.01
N PRO A 335 -14.19 -20.56 -3.16
CA PRO A 335 -15.24 -19.92 -3.95
C PRO A 335 -16.16 -20.91 -4.67
N GLY A 336 -15.93 -22.22 -4.54
CA GLY A 336 -16.81 -23.27 -5.03
C GLY A 336 -17.89 -23.69 -4.03
N PHE A 337 -19.08 -24.03 -4.52
CA PHE A 337 -20.11 -24.77 -3.76
C PHE A 337 -20.01 -26.28 -4.01
N ASP A 338 -18.79 -26.81 -4.15
CA ASP A 338 -18.61 -28.25 -4.29
C ASP A 338 -18.86 -28.96 -2.95
N GLU A 339 -19.02 -30.29 -3.00
CA GLU A 339 -19.28 -31.08 -1.79
C GLU A 339 -18.17 -30.95 -0.74
N GLN A 340 -16.96 -30.59 -1.15
CA GLN A 340 -15.77 -30.53 -0.29
C GLN A 340 -15.75 -29.24 0.51
N ALA A 341 -15.94 -28.08 -0.15
CA ALA A 341 -16.15 -26.80 0.50
C ALA A 341 -17.33 -26.89 1.48
N GLN A 342 -18.43 -27.54 1.09
CA GLN A 342 -19.56 -27.78 1.97
C GLN A 342 -19.25 -28.66 3.17
N ARG A 343 -18.33 -29.63 3.06
CA ARG A 343 -17.88 -30.44 4.21
C ARG A 343 -17.01 -29.63 5.16
N LYS A 344 -16.03 -28.87 4.67
CA LYS A 344 -15.17 -27.98 5.49
C LYS A 344 -16.03 -26.94 6.23
N LEU A 345 -16.97 -26.31 5.52
CA LEU A 345 -17.95 -25.38 6.10
C LEU A 345 -18.86 -26.05 7.14
N ARG A 346 -19.30 -27.29 6.90
CA ARG A 346 -20.11 -28.03 7.89
C ARG A 346 -19.39 -28.25 9.21
N THR A 347 -18.11 -28.62 9.19
CA THR A 347 -17.32 -28.76 10.43
C THR A 347 -17.21 -27.43 11.18
N TRP A 348 -17.00 -26.33 10.45
CA TRP A 348 -16.99 -25.00 11.05
C TRP A 348 -18.34 -24.61 11.65
N TYR A 349 -19.45 -24.86 10.93
CA TYR A 349 -20.79 -24.61 11.45
C TYR A 349 -21.12 -25.45 12.69
N GLN A 350 -20.70 -26.72 12.73
CA GLN A 350 -20.86 -27.58 13.91
C GLN A 350 -20.07 -27.07 15.12
N LEU A 351 -18.84 -26.60 14.90
CA LEU A 351 -18.03 -26.00 15.96
C LEU A 351 -18.69 -24.73 16.51
N MET A 352 -19.18 -23.85 15.63
CA MET A 352 -19.88 -22.63 16.04
C MET A 352 -21.16 -22.93 16.82
N ASP A 353 -21.97 -23.88 16.34
CA ASP A 353 -23.22 -24.29 16.99
C ASP A 353 -22.95 -24.85 18.40
N LEU A 354 -21.94 -25.71 18.54
CA LEU A 354 -21.51 -26.22 19.85
C LEU A 354 -21.00 -25.10 20.76
N ALA A 355 -20.15 -24.20 20.26
CA ALA A 355 -19.56 -23.14 21.07
C ALA A 355 -20.59 -22.10 21.54
N VAL A 356 -21.57 -21.76 20.71
CA VAL A 356 -22.67 -20.86 21.05
C VAL A 356 -23.66 -21.54 22.00
N SER A 357 -24.03 -22.80 21.76
CA SER A 357 -24.95 -23.54 22.64
C SER A 357 -24.37 -23.77 24.03
N GLU A 358 -23.05 -24.00 24.15
CA GLU A 358 -22.35 -24.09 25.45
C GLU A 358 -22.07 -22.72 26.09
N GLN A 359 -22.55 -21.61 25.50
CA GLN A 359 -22.31 -20.24 25.96
C GLN A 359 -20.81 -19.86 26.07
N LYS A 360 -19.95 -20.53 25.30
CA LYS A 360 -18.49 -20.30 25.29
C LYS A 360 -18.06 -19.30 24.22
N ALA A 361 -18.90 -19.04 23.22
CA ALA A 361 -18.64 -18.09 22.15
C ALA A 361 -19.91 -17.36 21.75
N PHE A 362 -19.75 -16.17 21.18
CA PHE A 362 -20.83 -15.43 20.53
C PHE A 362 -20.40 -15.09 19.11
N LEU A 363 -21.36 -14.90 18.21
CA LEU A 363 -21.08 -14.57 16.82
C LEU A 363 -21.34 -13.10 16.56
N SER A 364 -20.51 -12.50 15.72
CA SER A 364 -20.75 -11.20 15.12
C SER A 364 -20.41 -11.24 13.64
N ARG A 365 -21.28 -10.68 12.80
CA ARG A 365 -21.08 -10.61 11.35
C ARG A 365 -21.48 -9.25 10.83
N HIS A 366 -20.65 -8.69 9.96
CA HIS A 366 -20.93 -7.48 9.20
C HIS A 366 -20.76 -7.73 7.71
N GLN A 367 -21.52 -7.03 6.85
CA GLN A 367 -21.50 -7.23 5.40
C GLN A 367 -20.36 -6.45 4.69
N LEU A 368 -19.58 -5.63 5.41
CA LEU A 368 -18.55 -4.78 4.80
C LEU A 368 -17.48 -5.56 4.01
N ILE A 369 -17.02 -6.71 4.54
CA ILE A 369 -16.01 -7.54 3.86
C ILE A 369 -16.63 -8.25 2.67
N ASP A 370 -17.81 -8.87 2.84
CA ASP A 370 -18.53 -9.57 1.77
C ASP A 370 -18.76 -8.66 0.55
N ARG A 371 -19.17 -7.41 0.80
CA ARG A 371 -19.33 -6.38 -0.23
C ARG A 371 -18.03 -6.06 -0.96
N THR A 372 -16.93 -5.93 -0.23
CA THR A 372 -15.62 -5.62 -0.79
C THR A 372 -15.13 -6.78 -1.66
N LEU A 373 -15.37 -8.02 -1.24
CA LEU A 373 -15.07 -9.23 -1.99
C LEU A 373 -15.94 -9.34 -3.26
N GLN A 374 -17.25 -9.04 -3.17
CA GLN A 374 -18.18 -9.10 -4.30
C GLN A 374 -17.92 -8.03 -5.35
N ASN A 375 -17.66 -6.79 -4.94
CA ASN A 375 -17.49 -5.67 -5.85
C ASN A 375 -16.04 -5.49 -6.33
N GLY A 376 -15.08 -6.13 -5.66
CA GLY A 376 -13.65 -5.88 -5.82
C GLY A 376 -13.17 -4.69 -4.98
N MET A 377 -11.95 -4.78 -4.43
CA MET A 377 -11.41 -3.85 -3.43
C MET A 377 -11.40 -2.37 -3.87
N ALA A 378 -11.15 -2.10 -5.16
CA ALA A 378 -11.06 -0.74 -5.71
C ALA A 378 -12.39 -0.17 -6.24
N SER A 379 -13.50 -0.89 -6.08
CA SER A 379 -14.77 -0.50 -6.70
C SER A 379 -15.40 0.71 -6.01
N SER A 380 -15.82 1.71 -6.79
CA SER A 380 -16.58 2.85 -6.29
C SER A 380 -17.91 2.43 -5.64
N LYS A 381 -18.42 1.24 -6.00
CA LYS A 381 -19.58 0.59 -5.36
C LYS A 381 -19.38 0.31 -3.88
N ASN A 382 -18.13 0.23 -3.40
CA ASN A 382 -17.78 0.10 -1.99
C ASN A 382 -17.97 1.39 -1.17
N PHE A 383 -18.35 2.50 -1.80
CA PHE A 383 -18.58 3.78 -1.11
C PHE A 383 -20.01 4.34 -1.27
N ILE A 384 -20.92 3.61 -1.92
CA ILE A 384 -22.28 4.09 -2.22
C ILE A 384 -23.26 3.89 -1.05
N THR A 385 -23.14 2.79 -0.30
CA THR A 385 -23.98 2.58 0.89
C THR A 385 -23.40 3.29 2.10
N SER A 386 -24.30 3.96 2.86
CA SER A 386 -23.98 4.64 4.09
C SER A 386 -23.42 3.65 5.11
N THR A 387 -22.32 4.03 5.76
CA THR A 387 -21.76 3.36 6.94
C THR A 387 -22.12 4.12 8.23
N GLU A 388 -22.93 5.17 8.12
CA GLU A 388 -23.39 5.95 9.27
C GLU A 388 -24.42 5.14 10.05
N TRP A 389 -24.28 5.05 11.36
CA TRP A 389 -25.16 4.22 12.19
C TRP A 389 -26.62 4.68 12.24
N HIS A 390 -26.91 5.93 11.85
CA HIS A 390 -28.26 6.50 11.86
C HIS A 390 -29.12 6.16 10.63
N ASP A 391 -28.52 5.62 9.55
CA ASP A 391 -29.23 5.36 8.29
C ASP A 391 -29.25 3.85 8.01
N TYR A 392 -30.36 3.17 8.33
CA TYR A 392 -30.45 1.71 8.21
C TYR A 392 -30.15 1.24 6.76
N SER A 393 -29.00 0.60 6.60
CA SER A 393 -28.51 0.02 5.36
C SER A 393 -28.03 -1.40 5.64
N PRO A 394 -28.83 -2.44 5.29
CA PRO A 394 -28.49 -3.85 5.53
C PRO A 394 -27.12 -4.28 5.01
N ASN A 395 -26.63 -3.63 3.96
CA ASN A 395 -25.32 -3.89 3.33
C ASN A 395 -24.24 -2.87 3.74
N GLY A 396 -24.53 -2.03 4.73
CA GLY A 396 -23.69 -0.89 5.14
C GLY A 396 -23.39 -0.89 6.63
N ASN A 397 -24.38 -0.66 7.49
CA ASN A 397 -24.21 -0.35 8.90
C ASN A 397 -24.90 -1.34 9.87
N VAL A 398 -25.26 -2.53 9.37
CA VAL A 398 -25.87 -3.59 10.19
C VAL A 398 -24.80 -4.54 10.72
N LEU A 399 -24.89 -4.84 12.02
CA LEU A 399 -24.13 -5.89 12.68
C LEU A 399 -25.10 -6.99 13.13
N ILE A 400 -24.92 -8.20 12.63
CA ILE A 400 -25.70 -9.37 13.03
C ILE A 400 -24.96 -10.04 14.19
N VAL A 401 -25.64 -10.23 15.32
CA VAL A 401 -25.03 -10.79 16.54
C VAL A 401 -25.92 -11.85 17.18
N THR A 402 -25.32 -12.74 17.98
CA THR A 402 -26.10 -13.67 18.83
C THR A 402 -26.62 -12.95 20.09
N PRO A 403 -27.71 -13.43 20.73
CA PRO A 403 -28.25 -12.84 21.96
C PRO A 403 -27.20 -12.64 23.07
N GLN A 404 -26.31 -13.61 23.24
CA GLN A 404 -25.21 -13.58 24.21
C GLN A 404 -24.27 -12.38 24.04
N TYR A 405 -24.12 -11.86 22.82
CA TYR A 405 -23.35 -10.65 22.57
C TYR A 405 -23.99 -9.43 23.26
N LEU A 406 -25.31 -9.30 23.16
CA LEU A 406 -26.07 -8.18 23.73
C LEU A 406 -26.00 -8.19 25.25
N GLU A 407 -26.17 -9.38 25.85
CA GLU A 407 -26.03 -9.58 27.30
C GLU A 407 -24.62 -9.20 27.79
N ARG A 408 -23.58 -9.70 27.12
CA ARG A 408 -22.19 -9.45 27.52
C ARG A 408 -21.77 -7.99 27.36
N GLN A 409 -22.22 -7.34 26.29
CA GLN A 409 -21.96 -5.91 26.05
C GLN A 409 -22.92 -4.99 26.83
N ASN A 410 -23.82 -5.55 27.64
CA ASN A 410 -24.84 -4.81 28.41
C ASN A 410 -25.66 -3.85 27.53
N ILE A 411 -26.01 -4.30 26.32
CA ILE A 411 -26.83 -3.51 25.39
C ILE A 411 -28.30 -3.64 25.83
N PRO A 412 -28.99 -2.54 26.15
CA PRO A 412 -30.38 -2.60 26.56
C PRO A 412 -31.26 -3.01 25.38
N VAL A 413 -32.08 -4.04 25.59
CA VAL A 413 -33.04 -4.55 24.62
C VAL A 413 -34.45 -4.45 25.22
N ASP A 414 -35.44 -4.08 24.41
CA ASP A 414 -36.83 -4.09 24.86
C ASP A 414 -37.28 -5.52 25.17
N THR A 415 -38.01 -5.71 26.27
CA THR A 415 -38.57 -7.01 26.69
C THR A 415 -39.34 -7.75 25.59
N THR A 416 -39.98 -7.03 24.67
CA THR A 416 -40.69 -7.61 23.52
C THR A 416 -39.75 -8.21 22.48
N ILE A 417 -38.59 -7.59 22.27
CA ILE A 417 -37.54 -8.06 21.37
C ILE A 417 -36.80 -9.24 22.00
N GLU A 418 -36.49 -9.16 23.29
CA GLU A 418 -35.85 -10.23 24.06
C GLU A 418 -36.68 -11.53 24.03
N GLN A 419 -38.00 -11.42 24.22
CA GLN A 419 -38.91 -12.58 24.11
C GLN A 419 -38.92 -13.19 22.72
N LYS A 420 -38.90 -12.38 21.66
CA LYS A 420 -38.85 -12.86 20.27
C LYS A 420 -37.51 -13.50 19.93
N MET A 421 -36.41 -12.93 20.39
CA MET A 421 -35.07 -13.48 20.18
C MET A 421 -34.92 -14.90 20.70
N ASN A 422 -35.57 -15.23 21.83
CA ASN A 422 -35.54 -16.56 22.43
C ASN A 422 -36.39 -17.61 21.69
N HIS A 423 -37.15 -17.22 20.66
CA HIS A 423 -38.06 -18.09 19.92
C HIS A 423 -37.90 -17.97 18.39
N LEU A 424 -36.72 -17.60 17.90
CA LEU A 424 -36.48 -17.47 16.47
C LEU A 424 -36.37 -18.82 15.77
N ASP A 425 -37.08 -18.97 14.66
CA ASP A 425 -36.91 -20.09 13.74
C ASP A 425 -35.70 -19.87 12.80
N VAL A 426 -35.27 -20.94 12.12
CA VAL A 426 -34.14 -20.89 11.17
C VAL A 426 -34.43 -19.87 10.06
N GLY A 427 -33.59 -18.84 9.98
CA GLY A 427 -33.70 -17.77 8.97
C GLY A 427 -34.46 -16.53 9.44
N GLU A 428 -34.97 -16.52 10.67
CA GLU A 428 -35.58 -15.34 11.28
C GLU A 428 -34.55 -14.44 11.97
N PHE A 429 -34.78 -13.13 11.87
CA PHE A 429 -33.96 -12.09 12.51
C PHE A 429 -34.88 -11.08 13.20
N VAL A 430 -34.44 -10.51 14.31
CA VAL A 430 -35.13 -9.41 15.00
C VAL A 430 -34.28 -8.15 14.89
N LEU A 431 -34.93 -7.02 14.60
CA LEU A 431 -34.33 -5.68 14.51
C LEU A 431 -34.67 -4.85 15.75
#